data_AF-A0A844Z6P4-F1
#
_entry.id   AF-A0A844Z6P4-F1
#
_cell.length_a   1.000
_cell.length_b   1.000
_cell.length_c   1.000
_cell.angle_alpha   90.00
_cell.angle_beta   90.00
_cell.angle_gamma   90.00
#
_symmetry.space_group_name_H-M   'P 1'
#
loop_
_entity.id
_entity.type
_entity.pdbx_description
1 polymer ?
#
loop_
_entity_poly.entity_id
_entity_poly.type
_entity_poly.pdbx_seq_one_letter_code
_entity_poly.pdbx_strand_id
1 'polypeptide(L)'
;MLRAMVIYGVMSGVLVILAMLAGITTGGNASFFASEYFGYLIMIVGMSMIFVGIKRHRDLEFGGVISFLPAFGMGLGISAIAAVMYVAVWEAYLASTDFRFIHDYTAGLIEAKQANGADARTMASFIAEMEELKTSYAKPHHRLPMTFMEIFPVGFIISLISAALLQNPKILPAR
;
A
#
# COMPACT_ATOMS: atom_id res chain seq x y z
N MET A 1 -0.57 -21.46 10.50
CA MET A 1 -0.74 -20.58 9.33
C MET A 1 -1.45 -19.26 9.66
N LEU A 2 -2.73 -19.28 10.08
CA LEU A 2 -3.52 -18.06 10.35
C LEU A 2 -2.87 -17.08 11.34
N ARG A 3 -2.36 -17.59 12.47
CA ARG A 3 -1.64 -16.77 13.47
C ARG A 3 -0.45 -16.01 12.86
N ALA A 4 0.32 -16.67 12.01
CA ALA A 4 1.44 -16.04 11.33
C ALA A 4 0.96 -15.00 10.32
N MET A 5 -0.07 -15.30 9.52
CA MET A 5 -0.67 -14.32 8.60
C MET A 5 -1.09 -13.04 9.33
N VAL A 6 -1.75 -13.17 10.48
CA VAL A 6 -2.18 -12.03 11.30
C VAL A 6 -0.99 -11.25 11.85
N ILE A 7 -0.02 -11.92 12.48
CA ILE A 7 1.14 -11.25 13.08
C ILE A 7 1.94 -10.48 12.01
N TYR A 8 2.27 -11.13 10.89
CA TYR A 8 3.05 -10.51 9.82
C TYR A 8 2.24 -9.49 9.01
N GLY A 9 0.94 -9.70 8.86
CA GLY A 9 0.02 -8.74 8.24
C GLY A 9 -0.10 -7.47 9.07
N VAL A 10 -0.25 -7.58 10.39
CA VAL A 10 -0.29 -6.43 11.30
C VAL A 10 1.05 -5.70 11.30
N MET A 11 2.19 -6.39 11.36
CA MET A 11 3.50 -5.74 11.31
C MET A 11 3.72 -4.98 9.99
N SER A 12 3.36 -5.59 8.86
CA SER A 12 3.40 -4.93 7.55
C SER A 12 2.49 -3.71 7.51
N GLY A 13 1.24 -3.87 7.93
CA GLY A 13 0.24 -2.80 7.97
C GLY A 13 0.68 -1.63 8.84
N VAL A 14 1.15 -1.89 10.06
CA VAL A 14 1.66 -0.86 10.98
C VAL A 14 2.82 -0.10 10.37
N LEU A 15 3.78 -0.78 9.73
CA LEU A 15 4.93 -0.13 9.12
C LEU A 15 4.49 0.82 7.99
N VAL A 16 3.58 0.38 7.13
CA VAL A 16 3.04 1.22 6.05
C VAL A 16 2.23 2.39 6.61
N ILE A 17 1.39 2.16 7.62
CA ILE A 17 0.61 3.20 8.30
C ILE A 17 1.52 4.25 8.95
N LEU A 18 2.58 3.83 9.65
CA LEU A 18 3.50 4.76 10.31
C LEU A 18 4.20 5.67 9.30
N ALA A 19 4.59 5.13 8.15
CA ALA A 19 5.19 5.94 7.10
C ALA A 19 4.19 6.89 6.44
N MET A 20 2.94 6.45 6.23
CA MET A 20 1.87 7.33 5.76
C MET A 20 1.65 8.50 6.72
N LEU A 21 1.54 8.22 8.02
CA LEU A 21 1.39 9.25 9.06
C LEU A 21 2.62 10.18 9.12
N ALA A 22 3.83 9.64 8.97
CA ALA A 22 5.05 10.44 8.89
C ALA A 22 4.99 11.39 7.67
N GLY A 23 4.65 10.89 6.49
CA GLY A 23 4.50 11.71 5.28
C GLY A 23 3.50 12.85 5.45
N ILE A 24 2.34 12.55 6.03
CA ILE A 24 1.28 13.55 6.34
C ILE A 24 1.79 14.61 7.33
N THR A 25 2.47 14.19 8.41
CA THR A 25 2.88 15.10 9.50
C THR A 25 4.10 15.95 9.16
N THR A 26 4.98 15.48 8.28
CA THR A 26 6.16 16.24 7.82
C THR A 26 5.86 17.18 6.64
N GLY A 27 4.58 17.28 6.25
CA GLY A 27 4.08 17.89 5.01
C GLY A 27 4.41 19.37 4.78
N GLY A 28 5.60 19.64 4.26
CA GLY A 28 5.74 20.63 3.19
C GLY A 28 5.72 19.91 1.84
N ASN A 29 5.06 20.48 0.83
CA ASN A 29 4.93 19.93 -0.55
C ASN A 29 6.26 19.61 -1.26
N ALA A 30 7.41 19.90 -0.63
CA ALA A 30 8.76 19.60 -1.11
C ALA A 30 9.53 18.59 -0.21
N SER A 31 8.89 18.03 0.82
CA SER A 31 9.54 17.09 1.73
C SER A 31 9.67 15.72 1.06
N PHE A 32 10.86 15.12 1.13
CA PHE A 32 11.16 13.78 0.61
C PHE A 32 10.16 12.71 1.12
N PHE A 33 9.67 12.88 2.35
CA PHE A 33 8.72 11.99 3.02
C PHE A 33 7.29 12.06 2.46
N ALA A 34 6.94 13.14 1.75
CA ALA A 34 5.66 13.27 1.04
C ALA A 34 5.75 12.83 -0.43
N SER A 35 6.92 12.34 -0.89
CA SER A 35 7.08 11.87 -2.27
C SER A 35 6.45 10.51 -2.51
N GLU A 36 5.84 10.32 -3.69
CA GLU A 36 5.28 9.03 -4.12
C GLU A 36 6.34 7.91 -4.09
N TYR A 37 7.58 8.23 -4.48
CA TYR A 37 8.71 7.29 -4.45
C TYR A 37 9.01 6.80 -3.03
N PHE A 38 8.93 7.67 -2.03
CA PHE A 38 9.11 7.28 -0.63
C PHE A 38 7.96 6.37 -0.17
N GLY A 39 6.73 6.70 -0.55
CA GLY A 39 5.56 5.86 -0.30
C GLY A 39 5.76 4.44 -0.84
N TYR A 40 6.12 4.30 -2.11
CA TYR A 40 6.39 2.99 -2.72
C TYR A 40 7.57 2.25 -2.08
N LEU A 41 8.65 2.96 -1.72
CA LEU A 41 9.79 2.35 -1.05
C LEU A 41 9.38 1.73 0.29
N ILE A 42 8.61 2.47 1.10
CA ILE A 42 8.09 1.94 2.36
C ILE A 42 7.13 0.80 2.12
N MET A 43 6.24 0.86 1.12
CA MET A 43 5.36 -0.27 0.79
C MET A 43 6.17 -1.54 0.51
N ILE A 44 7.26 -1.44 -0.27
CA ILE A 44 8.15 -2.59 -0.54
C ILE A 44 8.80 -3.09 0.76
N VAL A 45 9.31 -2.18 1.60
CA VAL A 45 9.93 -2.54 2.89
C VAL A 45 8.94 -3.19 3.84
N GLY A 46 7.73 -2.64 3.98
CA GLY A 46 6.66 -3.21 4.82
C GLY A 46 6.24 -4.58 4.32
N MET A 47 6.04 -4.71 3.01
CA MET A 47 5.65 -5.96 2.39
C MET A 47 6.75 -7.01 2.37
N SER A 48 8.02 -6.68 2.66
CA SER A 48 9.06 -7.67 2.93
C SER A 48 8.71 -8.60 4.11
N MET A 49 7.82 -8.18 5.01
CA MET A 49 7.28 -9.02 6.08
C MET A 49 6.51 -10.24 5.55
N ILE A 50 6.00 -10.20 4.31
CA ILE A 50 5.42 -11.36 3.63
C ILE A 50 6.46 -12.47 3.52
N PHE A 51 7.65 -12.14 3.02
CA PHE A 51 8.74 -13.10 2.86
C PHE A 51 9.16 -13.71 4.20
N VAL A 52 9.32 -12.86 5.23
CA VAL A 52 9.67 -13.30 6.59
C VAL A 52 8.59 -14.21 7.17
N GLY A 53 7.31 -13.86 6.97
CA GLY A 53 6.18 -14.65 7.44
C GLY A 53 6.12 -16.03 6.81
N ILE A 54 6.25 -16.12 5.48
CA ILE A 54 6.27 -17.40 4.75
C ILE A 54 7.47 -18.23 5.19
N LYS A 55 8.67 -17.63 5.26
CA LYS A 55 9.90 -18.34 5.67
C LYS A 55 9.77 -18.90 7.08
N ARG A 56 9.32 -18.10 8.05
CA ARG A 56 9.17 -18.56 9.44
C ARG A 56 8.15 -19.69 9.55
N HIS A 57 7.05 -19.61 8.80
CA HIS A 57 6.04 -20.66 8.80
C HIS A 57 6.57 -21.97 8.19
N ARG A 58 7.28 -21.88 7.05
CA ARG A 58 7.98 -23.00 6.42
C ARG A 58 8.97 -23.67 7.39
N ASP A 59 9.78 -22.87 8.07
CA ASP A 59 10.88 -23.40 8.91
C ASP A 59 10.35 -24.06 10.19
N LEU A 60 9.36 -23.45 10.87
CA LEU A 60 8.87 -23.96 12.16
C LEU A 60 7.85 -25.10 12.03
N GLU A 61 6.98 -25.06 11.01
CA GLU A 61 5.83 -25.96 10.93
C GLU A 61 6.00 -27.07 9.88
N PHE A 62 6.90 -26.86 8.91
CA PHE A 62 7.13 -27.81 7.81
C PHE A 62 8.58 -28.26 7.66
N GLY A 63 9.44 -27.98 8.65
CA GLY A 63 10.84 -28.44 8.65
C GLY A 63 11.65 -27.92 7.45
N GLY A 64 11.32 -26.74 6.92
CA GLY A 64 12.07 -26.08 5.85
C GLY A 64 11.56 -26.33 4.43
N VAL A 65 10.44 -27.05 4.24
CA VAL A 65 9.85 -27.30 2.91
C VAL A 65 8.40 -26.81 2.85
N ILE A 66 8.04 -25.98 1.87
CA ILE A 66 6.65 -25.55 1.66
C ILE A 66 6.34 -25.58 0.17
N SER A 67 5.13 -26.00 -0.20
CA SER A 67 4.69 -25.93 -1.60
C SER A 67 4.28 -24.50 -1.99
N PHE A 68 4.27 -24.23 -3.29
CA PHE A 68 3.97 -22.89 -3.82
C PHE A 68 2.59 -22.37 -3.39
N LEU A 69 1.54 -23.20 -3.49
CA LEU A 69 0.17 -22.76 -3.23
C LEU A 69 -0.05 -22.31 -1.78
N PRO A 70 0.35 -23.08 -0.74
CA PRO A 70 0.28 -22.63 0.65
C PRO A 70 1.13 -21.38 0.93
N ALA A 71 2.34 -21.31 0.36
CA ALA A 71 3.21 -20.14 0.51
C ALA A 71 2.57 -18.88 -0.10
N PHE A 72 2.02 -19.01 -1.30
CA PHE A 72 1.34 -17.93 -2.01
C PHE A 72 0.06 -17.49 -1.28
N GLY A 73 -0.78 -18.43 -0.85
CA GLY A 73 -1.98 -18.14 -0.06
C GLY A 73 -1.65 -17.45 1.27
N MET A 74 -0.53 -17.81 1.90
CA MET A 74 -0.02 -17.12 3.07
C MET A 74 0.40 -15.68 2.77
N GLY A 75 1.11 -15.45 1.67
CA GLY A 75 1.46 -14.10 1.24
C GLY A 75 0.24 -13.24 0.95
N LEU A 76 -0.76 -13.78 0.24
CA LEU A 76 -2.03 -13.09 -0.03
C LEU A 76 -2.79 -12.77 1.25
N GLY A 77 -2.79 -13.67 2.24
CA GLY A 77 -3.42 -13.40 3.53
C GLY A 77 -2.75 -12.25 4.27
N ILE A 78 -1.42 -12.20 4.27
CA ILE A 78 -0.64 -11.11 4.87
C ILE A 78 -0.91 -9.79 4.14
N SER A 79 -0.87 -9.77 2.81
CA SER A 79 -1.11 -8.56 2.01
C SER A 79 -2.53 -8.03 2.17
N ALA A 80 -3.53 -8.92 2.20
CA ALA A 80 -4.93 -8.54 2.41
C ALA A 80 -5.14 -7.90 3.79
N ILE A 81 -4.56 -8.47 4.86
CA ILE A 81 -4.65 -7.92 6.22
C ILE A 81 -4.00 -6.53 6.27
N ALA A 82 -2.80 -6.38 5.71
CA ALA A 82 -2.10 -5.10 5.65
C ALA A 82 -2.90 -4.04 4.86
N ALA A 83 -3.47 -4.41 3.72
CA ALA A 83 -4.26 -3.52 2.88
C ALA A 83 -5.57 -3.09 3.59
N VAL A 84 -6.27 -4.01 4.26
CA VAL A 84 -7.48 -3.68 5.03
C VAL A 84 -7.16 -2.73 6.19
N MET A 85 -6.06 -2.96 6.91
CA MET A 85 -5.62 -2.06 7.97
C MET A 85 -5.31 -0.67 7.45
N TYR A 86 -4.59 -0.58 6.32
CA TYR A 86 -4.28 0.69 5.70
C TYR A 86 -5.54 1.45 5.30
N VAL A 87 -6.48 0.79 4.61
CA VAL A 87 -7.77 1.39 4.25
C VAL A 87 -8.51 1.89 5.49
N ALA A 88 -8.56 1.10 6.57
CA ALA A 88 -9.24 1.50 7.81
C ALA A 88 -8.62 2.76 8.45
N VAL A 89 -7.30 2.84 8.52
CA VAL A 89 -6.61 4.02 9.09
C VAL A 89 -6.72 5.23 8.15
N TRP A 90 -6.65 5.02 6.85
CA TRP A 90 -6.84 6.08 5.85
C TRP A 90 -8.24 6.68 5.94
N GLU A 91 -9.28 5.85 6.07
CA GLU A 91 -10.65 6.32 6.29
C GLU A 91 -10.80 7.09 7.60
N ALA A 92 -10.19 6.62 8.68
CA ALA A 92 -10.19 7.33 9.96
C ALA A 92 -9.51 8.70 9.84
N TYR A 93 -8.38 8.77 9.11
CA TYR A 93 -7.69 10.02 8.81
C TYR A 93 -8.58 10.98 8.01
N LEU A 94 -9.21 10.51 6.93
CA LEU A 94 -10.11 11.32 6.10
C LEU A 94 -11.31 11.83 6.89
N ALA A 95 -11.93 10.98 7.71
CA ALA A 95 -13.04 11.38 8.58
C ALA A 95 -12.61 12.41 9.62
N SER A 96 -11.39 12.32 10.16
CA SER A 96 -10.87 13.28 11.14
C SER A 96 -10.45 14.63 10.54
N THR A 97 -10.28 14.70 9.22
CA THR A 97 -9.79 15.88 8.50
C THR A 97 -10.84 16.49 7.58
N ASP A 98 -12.10 16.05 7.70
CA ASP A 98 -13.21 16.43 6.82
C ASP A 98 -12.88 16.28 5.33
N PHE A 99 -12.19 15.19 4.98
CA PHE A 99 -11.78 14.85 3.60
C PHE A 99 -10.89 15.89 2.91
N ARG A 100 -10.27 16.81 3.65
CA ARG A 100 -9.43 17.88 3.12
C ARG A 100 -8.32 17.41 2.17
N PHE A 101 -7.81 16.19 2.35
CA PHE A 101 -6.82 15.59 1.45
C PHE A 101 -7.19 15.70 -0.03
N ILE A 102 -8.43 15.39 -0.44
CA ILE A 102 -8.78 15.39 -1.87
C ILE A 102 -8.81 16.80 -2.45
N HIS A 103 -9.13 17.80 -1.62
CA HIS A 103 -9.10 19.20 -2.02
C HIS A 103 -7.65 19.67 -2.22
N ASP A 104 -6.78 19.40 -1.26
CA ASP A 104 -5.36 19.78 -1.33
C ASP A 104 -4.65 19.05 -2.48
N TYR A 105 -4.94 17.76 -2.66
CA TYR A 105 -4.39 16.93 -3.74
C TYR A 105 -4.77 17.46 -5.13
N THR A 106 -6.06 17.73 -5.35
CA THR A 106 -6.52 18.25 -6.65
C THR A 106 -6.04 19.68 -6.92
N ALA A 107 -5.94 20.53 -5.89
CA ALA A 107 -5.34 21.85 -6.01
C ALA A 107 -3.87 21.77 -6.43
N GLY A 108 -3.07 20.92 -5.78
CA GLY A 108 -1.67 20.70 -6.13
C GLY A 108 -1.47 20.18 -7.56
N LEU A 109 -2.33 19.27 -8.02
CA LEU A 109 -2.30 18.78 -9.41
C LEU A 109 -2.61 19.89 -10.42
N ILE A 110 -3.59 20.75 -10.13
CA ILE A 110 -3.94 21.89 -10.98
C ILE A 110 -2.78 22.88 -11.04
N GLU A 111 -2.20 23.25 -9.89
CA GLU A 111 -1.03 24.14 -9.82
C GLU A 111 0.16 23.58 -10.60
N ALA A 112 0.46 22.29 -10.43
CA ALA A 112 1.55 21.63 -11.17
C ALA A 112 1.30 21.63 -12.68
N LYS A 113 0.05 21.39 -13.13
CA LYS A 113 -0.28 21.41 -14.55
C LYS A 113 -0.25 22.82 -15.14
N GLN A 114 -0.62 23.84 -14.37
CA GLN A 114 -0.51 25.24 -14.75
C GLN A 114 0.95 25.66 -14.88
N ALA A 115 1.80 25.27 -13.92
CA ALA A 115 3.24 25.55 -13.95
C ALA A 115 3.94 24.92 -15.16
N ASN A 116 3.43 23.80 -15.66
CA ASN A 116 3.92 23.15 -16.88
C ASN A 116 3.42 23.80 -18.19
N GLY A 117 2.68 24.91 -18.13
CA GLY A 117 2.34 25.72 -19.30
C GLY A 117 1.21 25.16 -20.17
N ALA A 118 0.30 24.36 -19.61
CA ALA A 118 -0.85 23.86 -20.35
C ALA A 118 -1.77 25.00 -20.83
N ASP A 119 -2.35 24.84 -22.03
CA ASP A 119 -3.26 25.83 -22.61
C ASP A 119 -4.61 25.91 -21.88
N ALA A 120 -5.35 27.00 -22.09
CA ALA A 120 -6.61 27.25 -21.38
C ALA A 120 -7.67 26.16 -21.61
N ARG A 121 -7.67 25.53 -22.79
CA ARG A 121 -8.64 24.48 -23.13
C ARG A 121 -8.33 23.17 -22.38
N THR A 122 -7.07 22.75 -22.35
CA THR A 122 -6.60 21.57 -21.61
C THR A 122 -6.71 21.78 -20.10
N MET A 123 -6.54 23.01 -19.63
CA MET A 123 -6.73 23.37 -18.22
C MET A 123 -8.21 23.24 -17.81
N ALA A 124 -9.14 23.76 -18.62
CA ALA A 124 -10.57 23.68 -18.33
C ALA A 124 -11.07 22.22 -18.27
N SER A 125 -10.65 21.37 -19.22
CA SER A 125 -11.01 19.95 -19.19
C SER A 125 -10.41 19.25 -17.97
N PHE A 126 -9.16 19.56 -17.62
CA PHE A 126 -8.50 18.96 -16.47
C PHE A 126 -9.14 19.37 -15.14
N ILE A 127 -9.54 20.63 -14.97
CA ILE A 127 -10.26 21.08 -13.77
C ILE A 127 -11.59 20.34 -13.63
N ALA A 128 -12.32 20.13 -14.74
CA ALA A 128 -13.55 19.35 -14.73
C ALA A 128 -13.31 17.89 -14.30
N GLU A 129 -12.25 17.25 -14.80
CA GLU A 129 -11.82 15.91 -14.36
C GLU A 129 -11.49 15.87 -12.86
N MET A 130 -10.84 16.92 -12.33
CA MET A 130 -10.51 17.00 -10.90
C MET A 130 -11.75 17.19 -10.02
N GLU A 131 -12.79 17.89 -10.48
CA GLU A 131 -14.07 17.98 -9.78
C GLU A 131 -14.85 16.66 -9.80
N GLU A 132 -14.82 15.95 -10.93
CA GLU A 132 -15.38 14.60 -11.02
C GLU A 132 -14.65 13.63 -10.08
N LEU A 133 -13.31 13.76 -10.00
CA LEU A 133 -12.49 12.99 -9.08
C LEU A 133 -12.88 13.28 -7.63
N LYS A 134 -13.02 14.55 -7.22
CA LYS A 134 -13.51 14.93 -5.87
C LYS A 134 -14.86 14.29 -5.56
N THR A 135 -15.81 14.41 -6.49
CA THR A 135 -17.18 13.90 -6.33
C THR A 135 -17.21 12.37 -6.23
N SER A 136 -16.39 11.68 -7.04
CA SER A 136 -16.28 10.23 -7.00
C SER A 136 -15.56 9.75 -5.75
N TYR A 137 -14.50 10.45 -5.34
CA TYR A 137 -13.73 10.14 -4.14
C TYR A 137 -14.51 10.34 -2.85
N ALA A 138 -15.52 11.23 -2.84
CA ALA A 138 -16.43 11.37 -1.70
C ALA A 138 -17.23 10.08 -1.42
N LYS A 139 -17.43 9.22 -2.43
CA LYS A 139 -18.21 7.98 -2.32
C LYS A 139 -17.34 6.82 -1.80
N PRO A 140 -17.69 6.18 -0.67
CA PRO A 140 -16.89 5.10 -0.10
C PRO A 140 -16.66 3.91 -1.05
N HIS A 141 -17.65 3.55 -1.87
CA HIS A 141 -17.54 2.44 -2.82
C HIS A 141 -16.54 2.69 -3.96
N HIS A 142 -16.18 3.94 -4.24
CA HIS A 142 -15.10 4.26 -5.17
C HIS A 142 -13.75 4.38 -4.45
N ARG A 143 -13.73 5.04 -3.29
CA ARG A 143 -12.51 5.33 -2.54
C ARG A 143 -11.88 4.10 -1.91
N LEU A 144 -12.66 3.26 -1.22
CA LEU A 144 -12.12 2.09 -0.50
C LEU A 144 -11.41 1.11 -1.45
N PRO A 145 -11.98 0.71 -2.61
CA PRO A 145 -11.28 -0.17 -3.53
C PRO A 145 -10.07 0.51 -4.18
N MET A 146 -10.14 1.81 -4.44
CA MET A 146 -9.01 2.58 -4.97
C MET A 146 -7.82 2.54 -4.01
N THR A 147 -8.03 2.86 -2.73
CA THR A 147 -6.99 2.80 -1.69
C THR A 147 -6.49 1.38 -1.46
N PHE A 148 -7.37 0.38 -1.52
CA PHE A 148 -6.95 -1.03 -1.44
C PHE A 148 -6.04 -1.44 -2.60
N MET A 149 -6.39 -1.03 -3.83
CA MET A 149 -5.64 -1.32 -5.05
C MET A 149 -4.30 -0.56 -5.14
N GLU A 150 -4.08 0.43 -4.29
CA GLU A 150 -2.77 1.09 -4.16
C GLU A 150 -1.73 0.13 -3.54
N ILE A 151 -2.13 -0.61 -2.50
CA ILE A 151 -1.22 -1.45 -1.70
C ILE A 151 -1.24 -2.91 -2.13
N PHE A 152 -2.43 -3.44 -2.41
CA PHE A 152 -2.62 -4.87 -2.62
C PHE A 152 -1.78 -5.45 -3.78
N PRO A 153 -1.65 -4.79 -4.96
CA PRO A 153 -0.84 -5.30 -6.06
C PRO A 153 0.65 -5.44 -5.69
N VAL A 154 1.20 -4.54 -4.88
CA VAL A 154 2.58 -4.63 -4.39
C VAL A 154 2.75 -5.89 -3.53
N GLY A 155 1.83 -6.09 -2.58
CA GLY A 155 1.79 -7.29 -1.75
C GLY A 155 1.57 -8.57 -2.55
N PHE A 156 0.76 -8.53 -3.62
CA PHE A 156 0.53 -9.65 -4.53
C PHE A 156 1.83 -10.07 -5.25
N ILE A 157 2.55 -9.11 -5.83
CA ILE A 157 3.82 -9.37 -6.52
C ILE A 157 4.85 -9.96 -5.55
N ILE A 158 4.98 -9.38 -4.36
CA ILE A 158 5.91 -9.87 -3.34
C ILE A 158 5.52 -11.26 -2.84
N SER A 159 4.22 -11.55 -2.73
CA SER A 159 3.73 -12.89 -2.39
C SER A 159 4.10 -13.92 -3.46
N LEU A 160 3.97 -13.56 -4.73
CA LEU A 160 4.33 -14.42 -5.86
C LEU A 160 5.83 -14.75 -5.85
N ILE A 161 6.67 -13.72 -5.72
CA ILE A 161 8.13 -13.87 -5.66
C ILE A 161 8.54 -14.70 -4.44
N SER A 162 7.98 -14.40 -3.27
CA SER A 162 8.31 -15.10 -2.02
C SER A 162 7.93 -16.57 -2.08
N ALA A 163 6.75 -16.89 -2.61
CA ALA A 163 6.32 -18.27 -2.80
C ALA A 163 7.21 -19.02 -3.80
N ALA A 164 7.58 -18.38 -4.91
CA ALA A 164 8.44 -18.97 -5.94
C ALA A 164 9.88 -19.21 -5.47
N LEU A 165 10.40 -18.37 -4.57
CA LEU A 165 11.73 -18.54 -3.98
C LEU A 165 11.74 -19.57 -2.85
N LEU A 166 10.80 -19.46 -1.90
CA LEU A 166 10.82 -20.26 -0.67
C LEU A 166 10.33 -21.70 -0.85
N GLN A 167 9.68 -22.01 -1.99
CA GLN A 167 9.39 -23.40 -2.37
C GLN A 167 10.65 -24.24 -2.59
N ASN A 168 11.79 -23.60 -2.90
CA ASN A 168 13.05 -24.30 -3.08
C ASN A 168 13.76 -24.45 -1.71
N PRO A 169 13.88 -25.66 -1.16
CA PRO A 169 14.46 -25.88 0.17
C PRO A 169 15.96 -25.55 0.24
N LYS A 170 16.65 -25.45 -0.91
CA LYS A 170 18.05 -25.02 -0.98
C LYS A 170 18.20 -23.52 -0.73
N ILE A 171 17.13 -22.74 -0.92
CA ILE A 171 17.14 -21.30 -0.72
C ILE A 171 16.82 -21.01 0.75
N LEU A 172 17.83 -20.50 1.45
CA LEU A 172 17.80 -20.20 2.89
C LEU A 172 17.34 -21.40 3.73
N PRO A 173 18.10 -22.51 3.76
CA PRO A 173 17.70 -23.72 4.48
C PRO A 173 17.44 -23.42 5.96
N ALA A 174 16.47 -24.11 6.54
CA ALA A 174 16.22 -24.06 7.97
C ALA A 174 17.49 -24.54 8.71
N ARG A 175 17.95 -23.75 9.68
CA ARG A 175 19.04 -24.09 10.58
C ARG A 175 18.47 -24.36 11.96
#